data_AF-A0A3Q9RML8-F1
#
_entry.id   AF-A0A3Q9RML8-F1
#
_cell.length_a   1.000
_cell.length_b   1.000
_cell.length_c   1.000
_cell.angle_alpha   90.00
_cell.angle_beta   90.00
_cell.angle_gamma   90.00
#
_symmetry.space_group_name_H-M   'P 1'
#
loop_
_entity.id
_entity.type
_entity.pdbx_description
1 polymer ?
#
loop_
_entity_poly.entity_id
_entity_poly.type
_entity_poly.pdbx_seq_one_letter_code
_entity_poly.pdbx_strand_id
1 'polypeptide(L)' 'MATSENVPLNVPVDGQVKTLVNDVNGNIYTLETKLVGQKKENGYLVEIYREYEIYKDNNGKIIKSIPTSHFEYLRYAE' A
#
# COMPACT_ATOMS: atom_id res chain seq x y z
N MET A 1 -24.08 4.83 3.08
CA MET A 1 -22.62 5.08 3.06
C MET A 1 -22.01 3.86 2.41
N ALA A 2 -21.65 3.94 1.12
CA ALA A 2 -21.18 2.78 0.38
C ALA A 2 -19.71 2.53 0.75
N THR A 3 -19.44 1.49 1.52
CA THR A 3 -18.11 0.86 1.59
C THR A 3 -17.88 0.22 0.22
N SER A 4 -17.10 0.86 -0.65
CA SER A 4 -16.71 0.25 -1.92
C SER A 4 -15.73 -0.87 -1.62
N GLU A 5 -16.12 -2.11 -1.92
CA GLU A 5 -15.24 -3.26 -1.82
C GLU A 5 -14.20 -3.18 -2.95
N ASN A 6 -12.93 -2.99 -2.57
CA ASN A 6 -11.80 -3.08 -3.49
C ASN A 6 -11.69 -4.53 -3.99
N VAL A 7 -11.96 -4.78 -5.27
CA VAL A 7 -11.83 -6.12 -5.85
C VAL A 7 -10.40 -6.29 -6.40
N PRO A 8 -9.60 -7.22 -5.86
CA PRO A 8 -8.27 -7.50 -6.40
C PRO A 8 -8.40 -8.13 -7.79
N LEU A 9 -7.78 -7.51 -8.80
CA LEU A 9 -7.65 -8.06 -10.14
C LEU A 9 -6.35 -8.85 -10.22
N ASN A 10 -6.45 -10.19 -10.23
CA ASN A 10 -5.32 -11.07 -10.44
C ASN A 10 -4.92 -11.08 -11.93
N VAL A 11 -4.04 -10.16 -12.34
CA VAL A 11 -3.44 -10.19 -13.68
C VAL A 11 -2.12 -10.96 -13.63
N PRO A 12 -1.95 -12.02 -14.42
CA PRO A 12 -0.66 -12.69 -14.54
C PRO A 12 0.31 -11.77 -15.30
N VAL A 13 1.15 -11.05 -14.57
CA VAL A 13 2.36 -10.42 -15.10
C VAL A 13 3.51 -11.36 -14.77
N ASP A 14 4.24 -11.77 -15.82
CA ASP A 14 5.40 -12.64 -15.81
C ASP A 14 6.19 -12.61 -14.48
N GLY A 15 5.95 -13.62 -13.64
CA GLY A 15 6.73 -13.91 -12.43
C GLY A 15 6.46 -13.09 -11.16
N GLN A 16 5.63 -12.05 -11.17
CA GLN A 16 5.28 -11.30 -9.94
C GLN A 16 3.78 -11.05 -9.87
N VAL A 17 3.10 -11.70 -8.91
CA VAL A 17 1.69 -11.43 -8.60
C VAL A 17 1.61 -10.02 -8.01
N LYS A 18 1.40 -9.03 -8.86
CA LYS A 18 1.14 -7.65 -8.45
C LYS A 18 -0.37 -7.48 -8.32
N THR A 19 -0.86 -7.32 -7.09
CA THR A 19 -2.29 -7.07 -6.85
C THR A 19 -2.67 -5.73 -7.47
N LEU A 20 -3.28 -5.77 -8.66
CA LEU A 20 -3.86 -4.61 -9.31
C LEU A 20 -5.25 -4.41 -8.72
N VAL A 21 -5.52 -3.21 -8.22
CA VAL A 21 -6.82 -2.86 -7.65
C VAL A 21 -7.42 -1.74 -8.49
N ASN A 22 -8.72 -1.79 -8.73
CA ASN A 22 -9.44 -0.73 -9.42
C ASN A 22 -10.01 0.26 -8.39
N ASP A 23 -9.82 1.56 -8.62
CA ASP A 23 -10.54 2.58 -7.87
C ASP A 23 -12.00 2.69 -8.35
N VAL A 24 -12.79 3.54 -7.70
CA VAL A 24 -14.21 3.78 -8.04
C VAL A 24 -14.43 4.34 -9.45
N ASN A 25 -13.37 4.84 -10.10
CA ASN A 25 -13.39 5.37 -11.46
C ASN A 25 -12.79 4.40 -12.48
N GLY A 26 -12.42 3.18 -12.07
CA GLY A 26 -11.77 2.18 -12.93
C GLY A 26 -10.28 2.41 -13.18
N ASN A 27 -9.63 3.28 -12.41
CA ASN A 27 -8.17 3.44 -12.49
C ASN A 27 -7.48 2.29 -11.77
N ILE A 28 -6.44 1.74 -12.40
CA ILE A 28 -5.64 0.68 -11.82
C ILE A 28 -4.55 1.28 -10.92
N TYR A 29 -4.46 0.78 -9.70
CA TYR A 29 -3.37 1.08 -8.77
C TYR A 29 -2.86 -0.20 -8.11
N THR A 30 -1.76 -0.07 -7.38
CA THR A 30 -1.23 -1.13 -6.52
C THR A 30 -1.05 -0.64 -5.11
N LEU A 31 -1.33 -1.51 -4.13
CA LEU A 31 -1.10 -1.20 -2.73
C LEU A 31 0.38 -1.48 -2.40
N GLU A 32 1.04 -0.47 -1.83
CA GLU A 32 2.42 -0.58 -1.37
C GLU A 32 2.53 0.00 0.05
N THR A 33 3.14 -0.72 0.99
CA THR A 33 3.42 -0.23 2.34
C THR A 33 4.79 0.43 2.41
N LYS A 34 4.88 1.56 3.12
CA LYS A 34 6.11 2.35 3.26
C LYS A 34 6.33 2.70 4.73
N LEU A 35 7.59 2.63 5.17
CA LEU A 35 7.99 3.10 6.49
C LEU A 35 7.79 4.62 6.55
N VAL A 36 6.96 5.09 7.48
CA VAL A 36 6.65 6.52 7.69
C VAL A 36 7.16 7.04 9.02
N GLY A 37 7.58 6.17 9.93
CA GLY A 37 8.16 6.59 11.20
C GLY A 37 8.77 5.43 11.98
N GLN A 38 9.64 5.79 12.91
CA GLN A 38 10.20 4.88 13.91
C GLN A 38 10.21 5.60 15.26
N LYS A 39 9.95 4.87 16.34
CA LYS A 39 10.01 5.41 17.70
C LYS A 39 10.47 4.36 18.69
N LYS A 40 11.18 4.79 19.74
CA LYS A 40 11.55 3.94 20.87
C LYS A 40 10.61 4.21 22.03
N GLU A 41 9.91 3.19 22.49
CA GLU A 41 8.97 3.30 23.61
C GLU A 41 9.01 2.03 24.47
N ASN A 42 9.20 2.20 25.78
CA ASN A 42 9.14 1.12 26.77
C ASN A 42 10.06 -0.08 26.47
N GLY A 43 11.28 0.15 25.99
CA GLY A 43 12.24 -0.91 25.63
C GLY A 43 11.95 -1.61 24.30
N TYR A 44 11.09 -1.02 23.46
CA TYR A 44 10.82 -1.49 22.10
C TYR A 44 11.23 -0.46 21.06
N LEU A 45 11.80 -0.92 19.95
CA LEU A 45 11.81 -0.20 18.69
C LEU A 45 10.49 -0.48 17.96
N VAL A 46 9.72 0.57 17.66
CA VAL A 46 8.45 0.50 16.95
C VAL A 46 8.60 1.16 15.59
N GLU A 47 8.39 0.40 14.53
CA GLU A 47 8.32 0.89 13.15
C GLU A 47 6.86 1.09 12.74
N ILE A 48 6.58 2.19 12.06
CA ILE A 48 5.24 2.58 11.62
C ILE A 48 5.25 2.57 10.10
N TYR A 49 4.49 1.67 9.50
CA TYR A 49 4.28 1.58 8.06
C TYR A 49 2.90 2.12 7.71
N ARG A 50 2.80 2.79 6.57
CA ARG A 50 1.53 3.25 6.01
C ARG A 50 1.35 2.68 4.61
N GLU A 51 0.14 2.26 4.30
CA GLU A 51 -0.23 1.78 2.97
C GLU A 51 -0.58 2.96 2.04
N TYR A 52 -0.23 2.80 0.76
CA TYR A 52 -0.48 3.78 -0.29
C TYR A 52 -1.06 3.12 -1.53
N GLU A 53 -2.00 3.82 -2.18
CA GLU A 53 -2.40 3.55 -3.55
C GLU A 53 -1.39 4.16 -4.52
N ILE A 54 -0.68 3.32 -5.26
CA ILE A 54 0.35 3.73 -6.22
C ILE A 54 -0.18 3.54 -7.64
N TYR A 55 -0.36 4.67 -8.33
CA TYR A 55 -0.78 4.70 -9.72
C TYR A 55 0.46 4.89 -10.60
N LYS A 56 0.62 4.01 -11.59
CA LYS A 56 1.74 4.02 -12.53
C LYS A 56 1.22 4.22 -13.95
N ASP A 57 1.99 4.90 -14.79
CA ASP A 57 1.71 4.98 -16.23
C ASP A 57 2.06 3.65 -16.93
N ASN A 58 1.81 3.59 -18.25
CA ASN A 58 2.08 2.40 -19.06
C ASN A 58 3.56 2.02 -19.12
N ASN A 59 4.48 2.94 -18.78
CA ASN A 59 5.91 2.70 -18.71
C ASN A 59 6.37 2.31 -17.30
N GLY A 60 5.44 2.16 -16.35
CA GLY A 60 5.72 1.81 -14.96
C GLY A 60 6.16 2.99 -14.08
N LYS A 61 6.14 4.23 -14.59
CA LYS A 61 6.50 5.41 -13.80
C LYS A 61 5.36 5.80 -12.87
N ILE A 62 5.67 6.05 -11.61
CA ILE A 62 4.69 6.52 -10.62
C ILE A 62 4.22 7.93 -11.01
N ILE A 63 2.91 8.09 -11.18
CA ILE A 63 2.26 9.37 -11.49
C ILE A 63 1.42 9.90 -10.32
N LYS A 64 1.01 9.03 -9.39
CA LYS A 64 0.23 9.40 -8.20
C LYS A 64 0.51 8.42 -7.05
N SER A 65 0.60 8.95 -5.83
CA SER A 65 0.75 8.18 -4.60
C SER A 65 -0.22 8.75 -3.56
N ILE A 66 -1.28 8.02 -3.24
CA ILE A 66 -2.31 8.47 -2.28
C ILE A 66 -2.16 7.67 -1.00
N PRO A 67 -1.95 8.31 0.15
CA PRO A 67 -1.93 7.60 1.42
C PRO A 67 -3.33 7.09 1.79
N THR A 68 -3.43 5.84 2.23
CA THR A 68 -4.67 5.31 2.81
C THR A 68 -4.73 5.59 4.32
N SER A 69 -5.81 5.19 4.98
CA SER A 69 -5.93 5.20 6.44
C SER A 69 -5.35 3.94 7.10
N HIS A 70 -4.80 3.00 6.33
CA HIS A 70 -4.25 1.76 6.85
C HIS A 70 -2.80 1.94 7.31
N PHE A 71 -2.53 1.52 8.55
CA PHE A 71 -1.21 1.55 9.17
C PHE A 71 -0.87 0.19 9.76
N GLU A 72 0.39 -0.19 9.62
CA GLU A 72 0.96 -1.39 10.24
C GLU A 72 2.07 -0.98 11.20
N TYR A 73 2.21 -1.75 12.29
CA TYR A 73 3.17 -1.46 13.35
C TYR A 73 3.99 -2.70 13.63
N LEU A 74 5.31 -2.62 13.45
CA LEU A 74 6.25 -3.67 13.83
C LEU A 74 6.94 -3.27 15.12
N ARG A 75 7.04 -4.20 16.07
CA ARG A 75 7.66 -3.97 17.38
C ARG A 75 8.77 -4.98 17.61
N TYR A 76 9.96 -4.48 17.91
CA TYR A 76 11.13 -5.29 18.25
C TYR A 76 11.49 -4.98 19.70
N ALA A 77 11.59 -6.02 20.53
CA ALA A 77 12.19 -5.86 21.86
C ALA A 77 13.69 -5.56 21.66
N GLU A 78 14.21 -4.54 22.34
CA GLU A 78 15.66 -4.32 22.44
C GLU A 78 16.34 -5.40 23.28
#